data_AF-A0A3D1P0I2-F1
#
_entry.id   AF-A0A3D1P0I2-F1
#
_cell.length_a   1.000
_cell.length_b   1.000
_cell.length_c   1.000
_cell.angle_alpha   90.00
_cell.angle_beta   90.00
_cell.angle_gamma   90.00
#
_symmetry.space_group_name_H-M   'P 1'
#
loop_
_entity.id
_entity.type
_entity.pdbx_description
1 polymer ?
#
loop_
_entity_poly.entity_id
_entity_poly.type
_entity_poly.pdbx_seq_one_letter_code
_entity_poly.pdbx_strand_id
1 'polypeptide(L)'
;MKPLFPVAIAAAALVLPLAAQAETAVTPIDLDAQARCAALFAIVANEQRRNAPGSEKFPPMAEQGREFFVQTGLRLMKERALGEDAIKPFFMELVGKIQKEYADSPDAGTRLDQEMGTCMAMKKTVEADVPKE
;
A
#
# COMPACT_ATOMS: atom_id res chain seq x y z
N MET A 1 63.32 46.46 14.70
CA MET A 1 62.35 47.55 14.92
C MET A 1 60.95 46.96 14.84
N LYS A 2 60.13 47.18 15.87
CA LYS A 2 58.73 46.75 15.97
C LYS A 2 57.84 47.80 15.30
N PRO A 3 56.78 47.39 14.60
CA PRO A 3 55.44 47.96 14.82
C PRO A 3 54.45 46.78 14.98
N LEU A 4 53.74 46.55 16.09
CA LEU A 4 52.65 47.31 16.72
C LEU A 4 51.70 47.99 15.71
N PHE A 5 50.48 47.46 15.59
CA PHE A 5 49.15 48.10 15.38
C PHE A 5 48.13 47.13 14.71
N PRO A 6 46.80 47.33 14.87
CA PRO A 6 45.95 46.36 15.57
C PRO A 6 44.71 45.91 14.75
N VAL A 7 43.90 45.03 15.37
CA VAL A 7 42.43 44.91 15.23
C VAL A 7 41.85 44.75 13.81
N ALA A 8 41.23 43.58 13.57
CA ALA A 8 39.80 43.50 13.21
C ALA A 8 39.37 42.02 13.23
N ILE A 9 38.58 41.64 14.24
CA ILE A 9 37.83 40.39 14.27
C ILE A 9 36.60 40.59 13.38
N ALA A 10 36.60 40.00 12.18
CA ALA A 10 35.40 39.90 11.35
C ALA A 10 34.77 38.51 11.58
N ALA A 11 33.85 38.43 12.56
CA ALA A 11 32.99 37.26 12.74
C ALA A 11 31.89 37.29 11.67
N ALA A 12 32.11 36.58 10.56
CA ALA A 12 31.07 36.34 9.56
C ALA A 12 30.09 35.30 10.11
N ALA A 13 28.94 35.76 10.58
CA ALA A 13 27.81 34.89 10.94
C ALA A 13 27.23 34.29 9.65
N LEU A 14 27.54 33.01 9.40
CA LEU A 14 26.90 32.20 8.36
C LEU A 14 25.45 31.95 8.78
N VAL A 15 24.52 32.69 8.19
CA VAL A 15 23.08 32.40 8.30
C VAL A 15 22.80 31.21 7.38
N LEU A 16 22.80 30.00 7.94
CA LEU A 16 22.32 28.81 7.25
C LEU A 16 20.81 28.93 7.08
N PRO A 17 20.25 28.85 5.86
CA PRO A 17 18.82 28.72 5.69
C PRO A 17 18.44 27.33 6.21
N LEU A 18 17.73 27.32 7.35
CA LEU A 18 17.06 26.13 7.86
C LEU A 18 15.94 25.81 6.85
N ALA A 19 16.26 24.99 5.85
CA ALA A 19 15.26 24.38 5.00
C ALA A 19 14.34 23.55 5.89
N ALA A 20 13.17 24.11 6.22
CA ALA A 20 12.08 23.38 6.83
C ALA A 20 11.73 22.23 5.89
N GLN A 21 12.20 21.03 6.24
CA GLN A 21 11.73 19.80 5.62
C GLN A 21 10.26 19.70 6.01
N ALA A 22 9.38 20.10 5.11
CA ALA A 22 7.99 19.70 5.19
C ALA A 22 8.00 18.18 5.05
N GLU A 23 8.00 17.47 6.19
CA GLU A 23 7.63 16.06 6.24
C GLU A 23 6.24 15.99 5.61
N THR A 24 6.17 15.59 4.35
CA THR A 24 4.94 15.16 3.72
C THR A 24 4.45 14.00 4.57
N ALA A 25 3.54 14.30 5.50
CA ALA A 25 2.87 13.29 6.30
C ALA A 25 2.19 12.35 5.31
N VAL A 26 2.82 11.19 5.07
CA VAL A 26 2.22 10.12 4.30
C VAL A 26 1.07 9.63 5.16
N THR A 27 -0.16 9.93 4.76
CA THR A 27 -1.34 9.37 5.42
C THR A 27 -1.20 7.85 5.35
N PRO A 28 -1.23 7.14 6.50
CA PRO A 28 -1.12 5.69 6.50
C PRO A 28 -2.22 5.10 5.61
N ILE A 29 -1.86 4.15 4.74
CA ILE A 29 -2.84 3.41 3.94
C ILE A 29 -3.81 2.72 4.90
N ASP A 30 -5.10 2.97 4.70
CA ASP A 30 -6.17 2.34 5.46
C ASP A 30 -6.10 0.81 5.36
N LEU A 31 -6.02 0.13 6.51
CA LEU A 31 -5.78 -1.32 6.55
C LEU A 31 -7.01 -2.12 6.09
N ASP A 32 -8.23 -1.61 6.27
CA ASP A 32 -9.44 -2.29 5.78
C ASP A 32 -9.50 -2.23 4.25
N ALA A 33 -9.17 -1.08 3.66
CA ALA A 33 -9.06 -0.93 2.21
C ALA A 33 -7.95 -1.83 1.65
N GLN A 34 -6.80 -1.91 2.33
CA GLN A 34 -5.70 -2.80 1.93
C GLN A 34 -6.14 -4.28 1.99
N ALA A 35 -6.77 -4.71 3.08
CA ALA A 35 -7.32 -6.06 3.23
C ALA A 35 -8.37 -6.36 2.14
N ARG A 36 -9.26 -5.42 1.84
CA ARG A 36 -10.24 -5.57 0.76
C ARG A 36 -9.56 -5.76 -0.59
N CYS A 37 -8.54 -4.98 -0.91
CA CYS A 37 -7.80 -5.12 -2.16
C CYS A 37 -7.06 -6.46 -2.26
N ALA A 38 -6.47 -6.94 -1.17
CA ALA A 38 -5.86 -8.26 -1.13
C ALA A 38 -6.88 -9.39 -1.37
N ALA A 39 -8.09 -9.27 -0.82
CA ALA A 39 -9.19 -10.20 -1.08
C ALA A 39 -9.69 -10.13 -2.54
N LEU A 40 -9.80 -8.94 -3.13
CA LEU A 40 -10.17 -8.77 -4.55
C LEU A 40 -9.14 -9.41 -5.48
N PHE A 41 -7.84 -9.28 -5.20
CA PHE A 41 -6.79 -9.96 -5.97
C PHE A 41 -6.94 -11.48 -5.90
N ALA A 42 -7.27 -12.03 -4.73
CA ALA A 42 -7.53 -13.46 -4.58
C ALA A 42 -8.77 -13.92 -5.35
N ILE A 43 -9.84 -13.12 -5.37
CA ILE A 43 -11.05 -13.38 -6.17
C ILE A 43 -10.69 -13.39 -7.66
N VAL A 44 -10.02 -12.35 -8.16
CA VAL A 44 -9.63 -12.25 -9.57
C VAL A 44 -8.68 -13.38 -9.96
N ALA A 45 -7.70 -13.73 -9.12
CA ALA A 45 -6.82 -14.87 -9.38
C ALA A 45 -7.59 -16.20 -9.49
N ASN A 46 -8.62 -16.40 -8.66
CA ASN A 46 -9.49 -17.58 -8.76
C ASN A 46 -10.30 -17.59 -10.05
N GLU A 47 -10.82 -16.43 -10.47
CA GLU A 47 -11.57 -16.30 -11.73
C GLU A 47 -10.66 -16.52 -12.96
N GLN A 48 -9.43 -16.00 -12.93
CA GLN A 48 -8.40 -16.26 -13.95
C GLN A 48 -8.08 -17.75 -14.06
N ARG A 49 -7.90 -18.45 -12.92
CA ARG A 49 -7.66 -19.90 -12.90
C ARG A 49 -8.81 -20.70 -13.53
N ARG A 50 -10.03 -20.19 -13.46
CA ARG A 50 -11.24 -20.80 -14.03
C ARG A 50 -11.52 -20.35 -15.46
N ASN A 51 -10.69 -19.46 -16.04
CA ASN A 51 -10.92 -18.80 -17.32
C ASN A 51 -12.29 -18.12 -17.39
N ALA A 52 -12.71 -17.48 -16.29
CA ALA A 52 -13.97 -16.75 -16.27
C ALA A 52 -13.90 -15.54 -17.22
N PRO A 53 -14.97 -15.25 -17.99
CA PRO A 53 -14.98 -14.14 -18.94
C PRO A 53 -14.65 -12.79 -18.29
N GLY A 54 -13.72 -12.04 -18.89
CA GLY A 54 -13.33 -10.71 -18.43
C GLY A 54 -12.33 -10.73 -17.27
N SER A 55 -11.86 -11.89 -16.81
CA SER A 55 -10.79 -12.00 -15.80
C SER A 55 -9.39 -11.75 -16.39
N GLU A 56 -9.24 -11.99 -17.69
CA GLU A 56 -8.01 -11.82 -18.48
C GLU A 56 -7.60 -10.36 -18.70
N LYS A 57 -8.51 -9.41 -18.47
CA LYS A 57 -8.21 -7.97 -18.58
C LYS A 57 -7.31 -7.45 -17.46
N PHE A 58 -7.25 -8.19 -16.34
CA PHE A 58 -6.38 -7.87 -15.22
C PHE A 58 -5.05 -8.61 -15.35
N PRO A 59 -3.95 -8.07 -14.78
CA PRO A 59 -2.69 -8.80 -14.70
C PRO A 59 -2.85 -10.13 -13.96
N PRO A 60 -1.94 -11.11 -14.15
CA PRO A 60 -2.02 -12.40 -13.46
C PRO A 60 -1.87 -12.22 -11.94
N MET A 61 -3.00 -12.29 -11.21
CA MET A 61 -3.06 -11.87 -9.81
C MET A 61 -2.53 -12.92 -8.84
N ALA A 62 -2.43 -14.18 -9.25
CA ALA A 62 -1.82 -15.23 -8.43
C ALA A 62 -0.33 -14.95 -8.15
N GLU A 63 0.39 -14.34 -9.09
CA GLU A 63 1.79 -13.96 -8.94
C GLU A 63 1.91 -12.51 -8.48
N GLN A 64 1.25 -11.58 -9.17
CA GLN A 64 1.46 -10.15 -8.95
C GLN A 64 0.80 -9.60 -7.68
N GLY A 65 -0.14 -10.33 -7.08
CA GLY A 65 -0.80 -9.96 -5.82
C GLY A 65 -0.12 -10.50 -4.55
N ARG A 66 0.87 -11.40 -4.67
CA ARG A 66 1.45 -12.13 -3.53
C ARG A 66 2.13 -11.23 -2.51
N GLU A 67 3.01 -10.34 -2.96
CA GLU A 67 3.77 -9.48 -2.05
C GLU A 67 2.82 -8.55 -1.29
N PHE A 68 1.87 -7.95 -1.99
CA PHE A 68 0.82 -7.15 -1.37
C PHE A 68 0.02 -7.93 -0.30
N PHE A 69 -0.36 -9.17 -0.59
CA PHE A 69 -1.06 -10.03 0.38
C PHE A 69 -0.20 -10.29 1.63
N VAL A 70 1.09 -10.60 1.45
CA VAL A 70 2.04 -10.82 2.56
C VAL A 70 2.16 -9.57 3.41
N GLN A 71 2.42 -8.40 2.81
CA GLN A 71 2.54 -7.14 3.55
C GLN A 71 1.25 -6.77 4.29
N THR A 72 0.10 -7.02 3.67
CA THR A 72 -1.21 -6.82 4.32
C THR A 72 -1.40 -7.75 5.51
N GLY A 73 -1.03 -9.03 5.37
CA GLY A 73 -1.07 -10.01 6.46
C GLY A 73 -0.19 -9.62 7.64
N LEU A 74 1.05 -9.19 7.38
CA LEU A 74 1.97 -8.70 8.40
C LEU A 74 1.40 -7.48 9.14
N ARG A 75 0.79 -6.53 8.42
CA ARG A 75 0.10 -5.39 9.04
C ARG A 75 -1.10 -5.81 9.87
N LEU A 76 -1.91 -6.77 9.41
CA LEU A 76 -3.03 -7.31 10.18
C LEU A 76 -2.56 -7.96 11.49
N MET A 77 -1.46 -8.72 11.45
CA MET A 77 -0.87 -9.30 12.66
C MET A 77 -0.35 -8.22 13.62
N LYS A 78 0.31 -7.19 13.09
CA LYS A 78 0.91 -6.11 13.89
C LYS A 78 -0.13 -5.13 14.46
N GLU A 79 -1.04 -4.63 13.63
CA GLU A 79 -1.95 -3.53 13.96
C GLU A 79 -3.27 -4.02 14.59
N ARG A 80 -3.69 -5.26 14.30
CA ARG A 80 -4.93 -5.86 14.85
C ARG A 80 -4.68 -7.05 15.78
N ALA A 81 -3.41 -7.37 16.06
CA ALA A 81 -3.02 -8.52 16.89
C ALA A 81 -3.65 -9.85 16.43
N LEU A 82 -3.90 -10.01 15.12
CA LEU A 82 -4.37 -11.28 14.59
C LEU A 82 -3.24 -12.32 14.68
N GLY A 83 -3.56 -13.51 15.18
CA GLY A 83 -2.69 -14.67 15.07
C GLY A 83 -2.52 -15.09 13.62
N GLU A 84 -1.39 -15.73 13.29
CA GLU A 84 -1.13 -16.27 11.95
C GLU A 84 -2.24 -17.24 11.50
N ASP A 85 -2.75 -18.05 12.44
CA ASP A 85 -3.85 -18.99 12.24
C ASP A 85 -5.19 -18.29 11.95
N ALA A 86 -5.36 -17.03 12.36
CA ALA A 86 -6.54 -16.21 12.11
C ALA A 86 -6.52 -15.49 10.75
N ILE A 87 -5.36 -15.35 10.10
CA ILE A 87 -5.24 -14.62 8.82
C ILE A 87 -6.07 -15.27 7.70
N LYS A 88 -5.99 -16.59 7.55
CA LYS A 88 -6.77 -17.30 6.53
C LYS A 88 -8.28 -17.18 6.78
N PRO A 89 -8.82 -17.49 7.98
CA PRO A 89 -10.23 -17.26 8.30
C PRO A 89 -10.69 -15.83 8.02
N PHE A 90 -9.91 -14.82 8.42
CA PHE A 90 -10.20 -13.42 8.17
C PHE A 90 -10.41 -13.13 6.67
N PHE A 91 -9.49 -13.58 5.82
CA PHE A 91 -9.61 -13.37 4.37
C PHE A 91 -10.74 -14.18 3.75
N MET A 92 -11.03 -15.39 4.22
CA MET A 92 -12.17 -16.18 3.73
C MET A 92 -13.50 -15.50 4.03
N GLU A 93 -13.66 -14.94 5.23
CA GLU A 93 -14.85 -14.15 5.60
C GLU A 93 -14.97 -12.90 4.72
N LEU A 94 -13.87 -12.17 4.53
CA LEU A 94 -13.85 -10.96 3.70
C LEU A 94 -14.16 -11.25 2.22
N VAL A 95 -13.61 -12.34 1.67
CA VAL A 95 -13.94 -12.80 0.31
C VAL A 95 -15.43 -13.13 0.20
N GLY A 96 -16.00 -13.87 1.16
CA GLY A 96 -17.42 -14.21 1.17
C GLY A 96 -18.32 -12.95 1.21
N LYS A 97 -17.93 -11.95 2.03
CA LYS A 97 -18.61 -10.66 2.08
C LYS A 97 -18.56 -9.94 0.72
N ILE A 98 -17.38 -9.82 0.11
CA ILE A 98 -17.22 -9.16 -1.19
C ILE A 98 -18.01 -9.89 -2.27
N GLN A 99 -17.95 -11.22 -2.33
CA GLN A 99 -18.71 -11.98 -3.32
C GLN A 99 -20.21 -11.76 -3.18
N LYS A 100 -20.73 -11.68 -1.96
CA LYS A 100 -22.13 -11.31 -1.72
C LYS A 100 -22.45 -9.90 -2.22
N GLU A 101 -21.61 -8.92 -1.88
CA GLU A 101 -21.79 -7.53 -2.36
C GLU A 101 -21.81 -7.43 -3.90
N TYR A 102 -21.05 -8.27 -4.60
CA TYR A 102 -21.02 -8.32 -6.06
C TYR A 102 -22.22 -9.08 -6.65
N ALA A 103 -22.67 -10.15 -6.00
CA ALA A 103 -23.88 -10.87 -6.40
C ALA A 103 -25.14 -9.99 -6.30
N ASP A 104 -25.19 -9.10 -5.31
CA ASP A 104 -26.29 -8.17 -5.09
C ASP A 104 -26.18 -6.89 -5.97
N SER A 105 -25.09 -6.74 -6.75
CA SER A 105 -24.81 -5.53 -7.53
C SER A 105 -25.35 -5.62 -8.96
N PRO A 106 -26.17 -4.66 -9.42
CA PRO A 106 -26.66 -4.64 -10.81
C PRO A 106 -25.53 -4.43 -11.84
N ASP A 107 -24.47 -3.73 -11.45
CA ASP A 107 -23.33 -3.36 -12.32
C ASP A 107 -22.01 -3.96 -11.84
N ALA A 108 -22.02 -5.24 -11.43
CA ALA A 108 -20.86 -5.90 -10.81
C ALA A 108 -19.56 -5.80 -11.63
N GLY A 109 -19.65 -5.85 -12.97
CA GLY A 109 -18.50 -5.70 -13.86
C GLY A 109 -17.84 -4.32 -13.79
N THR A 110 -18.63 -3.24 -13.89
CA THR A 110 -18.13 -1.86 -13.79
C THR A 110 -17.57 -1.58 -12.41
N ARG A 111 -18.23 -2.08 -11.36
CA ARG A 111 -17.74 -1.98 -9.99
C ARG A 111 -16.38 -2.67 -9.84
N LEU A 112 -16.22 -3.88 -10.39
CA LEU A 112 -14.95 -4.60 -10.37
C LEU A 112 -13.83 -3.78 -11.00
N ASP A 113 -14.09 -3.19 -12.16
CA ASP A 113 -13.10 -2.39 -12.89
C ASP A 113 -12.61 -1.19 -12.09
N GLN A 114 -13.55 -0.47 -11.45
CA GLN A 114 -13.23 0.67 -10.60
C GLN A 114 -12.45 0.24 -9.36
N GLU A 115 -12.92 -0.78 -8.63
CA GLU A 115 -12.25 -1.27 -7.43
C GLU A 115 -10.84 -1.81 -7.76
N MET A 116 -10.68 -2.56 -8.85
CA MET A 116 -9.38 -3.06 -9.28
C MET A 116 -8.43 -1.93 -9.69
N GLY A 117 -8.92 -0.87 -10.33
CA GLY A 117 -8.11 0.33 -10.63
C GLY A 117 -7.52 0.96 -9.37
N THR A 118 -8.35 1.16 -8.34
CA THR A 118 -7.91 1.65 -7.03
C THR A 118 -6.93 0.68 -6.36
N CYS A 119 -7.23 -0.62 -6.36
CA CYS A 119 -6.39 -1.61 -5.71
C CYS A 119 -5.02 -1.76 -6.37
N MET A 120 -4.93 -1.69 -7.69
CA MET A 120 -3.65 -1.72 -8.40
C MET A 120 -2.78 -0.50 -8.09
N ALA A 121 -3.39 0.69 -7.92
CA ALA A 121 -2.67 1.88 -7.49
C ALA A 121 -2.13 1.72 -6.06
N MET A 122 -2.97 1.23 -5.14
CA MET A 122 -2.56 0.95 -3.75
C MET A 122 -1.44 -0.09 -3.68
N LYS A 123 -1.54 -1.14 -4.51
CA LYS A 123 -0.51 -2.18 -4.62
C LYS A 123 0.86 -1.61 -4.91
N LYS A 124 0.93 -0.71 -5.89
CA LYS A 124 2.17 -0.04 -6.27
C LYS A 124 2.77 0.76 -5.10
N THR A 125 1.94 1.43 -4.30
CA THR A 125 2.41 2.18 -3.13
C THR A 125 2.96 1.24 -2.07
N VAL A 126 2.20 0.20 -1.68
CA VAL A 126 2.63 -0.76 -0.65
C VAL A 126 3.92 -1.47 -1.04
N GLU A 127 4.04 -1.90 -2.29
CA GLU A 127 5.24 -2.60 -2.77
C GLU A 127 6.45 -1.66 -2.93
N ALA A 128 6.25 -0.36 -3.06
CA ALA A 128 7.34 0.61 -3.09
C ALA A 128 7.97 0.83 -1.70
N ASP A 129 7.20 0.61 -0.64
CA ASP A 129 7.64 0.77 0.76
C ASP A 129 8.37 -0.48 1.30
N VAL A 130 8.38 -1.60 0.55
CA VAL A 130 9.11 -2.80 0.92
C VAL A 130 10.62 -2.56 0.75
N PRO A 131 11.44 -2.70 1.82
CA PRO A 131 12.89 -2.54 1.72
C PRO A 131 13.47 -3.51 0.69
N LYS A 132 14.32 -3.00 -0.20
CA LYS A 132 15.07 -3.85 -1.13
C LYS A 132 16.35 -4.32 -0.42
N GLU A 133 16.51 -5.64 -0.34
CA GLU A 133 17.73 -6.29 0.14
C GLU A 133 18.92 -6.09 -0.83
#